data_AF-A0A7X5BXS4-F1
#
_entry.id   AF-A0A7X5BXS4-F1
#
_cell.length_a   1.000
_cell.length_b   1.000
_cell.length_c   1.000
_cell.angle_alpha   90.00
_cell.angle_beta   90.00
_cell.angle_gamma   90.00
#
_symmetry.space_group_name_H-M   'P 1'
#
loop_
_entity.id
_entity.type
_entity.pdbx_description
1 polymer ?
#
loop_
_entity_poly.entity_id
_entity_poly.type
_entity_poly.pdbx_seq_one_letter_code
_entity_poly.pdbx_strand_id
1 'polypeptide(L)'
;MAVDDQYVSVFKVHEFLTERPLSMDDLTDRIIVQKSIYLAHEAGINCGDYMWTWYKKGPYSPALTRVVYDNLKSDFDPSKYALRDDVKQALERLKSVIKKRKSYTQLEESDWLELLASIHYLLKKHYDKNIAIRELQVLKPKYQIGHINQAIGALEDIGFVA
;
A
#
# COMPACT_ATOMS: atom_id res chain seq x y z
N MET A 1 -27.35 -2.17 11.37
CA MET A 1 -26.10 -1.40 11.54
C MET A 1 -25.70 -0.98 10.13
N ALA A 2 -25.62 0.32 9.86
CA ALA A 2 -25.17 0.78 8.54
C ALA A 2 -23.73 0.30 8.35
N VAL A 3 -23.46 -0.35 7.23
CA VAL A 3 -22.12 -0.77 6.86
C VAL A 3 -21.31 0.50 6.57
N ASP A 4 -20.11 0.59 7.13
CA ASP A 4 -19.18 1.65 6.77
C ASP A 4 -18.63 1.33 5.36
N ASP A 5 -19.17 2.01 4.34
CA ASP A 5 -18.79 1.82 2.94
C ASP A 5 -17.26 2.00 2.71
N GLN A 6 -16.59 2.80 3.56
CA GLN A 6 -15.14 2.95 3.50
C GLN A 6 -14.45 1.66 3.94
N TYR A 7 -14.92 1.02 5.01
CA TYR A 7 -14.37 -0.24 5.48
C TYR A 7 -14.51 -1.35 4.44
N VAL A 8 -15.66 -1.44 3.75
CA VAL A 8 -15.86 -2.43 2.67
C VAL A 8 -14.83 -2.24 1.57
N SER A 9 -14.65 -0.99 1.14
CA SER A 9 -13.72 -0.64 0.07
C SER A 9 -12.28 -0.99 0.47
N VAL A 10 -11.86 -0.60 1.67
CA VAL A 10 -10.55 -0.94 2.24
C VAL A 10 -10.34 -2.45 2.29
N PHE A 11 -11.31 -3.20 2.83
CA PHE A 11 -11.21 -4.66 2.93
C PHE A 11 -11.03 -5.30 1.56
N LYS A 12 -11.89 -4.94 0.60
CA LYS A 12 -11.91 -5.57 -0.73
C LYS A 12 -10.67 -5.21 -1.56
N VAL A 13 -10.19 -3.97 -1.49
CA VAL A 13 -8.97 -3.55 -2.17
C VAL A 13 -7.75 -4.24 -1.57
N HIS A 14 -7.65 -4.30 -0.24
CA HIS A 14 -6.57 -5.02 0.44
C HIS A 14 -6.54 -6.50 0.06
N GLU A 15 -7.68 -7.17 0.15
CA GLU A 15 -7.84 -8.59 -0.19
C GLU A 15 -7.44 -8.85 -1.65
N PHE A 16 -7.86 -7.98 -2.57
CA PHE A 16 -7.53 -8.12 -3.97
C PHE A 16 -6.02 -7.98 -4.24
N LEU A 17 -5.37 -6.97 -3.66
CA LEU A 17 -3.96 -6.67 -3.88
C LEU A 17 -3.01 -7.68 -3.22
N THR A 18 -3.37 -8.16 -2.02
CA THR A 18 -2.48 -8.98 -1.18
C THR A 18 -2.85 -10.46 -1.16
N GLU A 19 -4.03 -10.81 -1.68
CA GLU A 19 -4.55 -12.19 -1.72
C GLU A 19 -4.65 -12.86 -0.36
N ARG A 20 -4.85 -12.04 0.69
CA ARG A 20 -5.11 -12.49 2.05
C ARG A 20 -6.21 -11.66 2.68
N PRO A 21 -6.91 -12.20 3.70
CA PRO A 21 -7.85 -11.42 4.47
C PRO A 21 -7.15 -10.25 5.17
N LEU A 22 -7.87 -9.15 5.33
CA LEU A 22 -7.40 -8.02 6.10
C LEU A 22 -7.22 -8.41 7.58
N SER A 23 -6.07 -8.07 8.15
CA SER A 23 -5.74 -8.29 9.56
C SER A 23 -5.05 -7.04 10.15
N MET A 24 -5.11 -6.89 11.48
CA MET A 24 -4.37 -5.88 12.25
C MET A 24 -3.72 -6.46 13.51
N ASP A 25 -3.52 -7.79 13.55
CA ASP A 25 -3.09 -8.54 14.74
C ASP A 25 -1.65 -8.22 15.13
N ASP A 26 -0.78 -8.05 14.15
CA ASP A 26 0.64 -7.75 14.38
C ASP A 26 1.13 -6.50 13.64
N LEU A 27 2.42 -6.19 13.79
CA LEU A 27 3.02 -5.03 13.11
C LEU A 27 3.08 -5.22 11.59
N THR A 28 3.30 -6.45 11.12
CA THR A 28 3.41 -6.81 9.71
C THR A 28 2.08 -6.51 9.02
N ASP A 29 0.98 -7.02 9.56
CA ASP A 29 -0.38 -6.81 9.05
C ASP A 29 -0.74 -5.32 8.96
N ARG A 30 -0.44 -4.57 10.03
CA ARG A 30 -0.64 -3.11 10.06
C ARG A 30 0.13 -2.38 8.97
N ILE A 31 1.38 -2.79 8.70
CA ILE A 31 2.17 -2.21 7.61
C ILE A 31 1.48 -2.50 6.28
N ILE A 32 1.11 -3.75 6.02
CA ILE A 32 0.51 -4.16 4.75
C ILE A 32 -0.79 -3.41 4.49
N VAL A 33 -1.70 -3.34 5.46
CA VAL A 33 -2.96 -2.59 5.32
C VAL A 33 -2.67 -1.14 4.94
N GLN A 34 -1.80 -0.47 5.70
CA GLN A 34 -1.46 0.93 5.44
C GLN A 34 -0.85 1.14 4.05
N LYS A 35 0.04 0.24 3.61
CA LYS A 35 0.77 0.43 2.34
C LYS A 35 -0.04 0.03 1.12
N SER A 36 -0.81 -1.06 1.22
CA SER A 36 -1.69 -1.48 0.12
C SER A 36 -2.74 -0.42 -0.18
N ILE A 37 -3.37 0.15 0.85
CA ILE A 37 -4.37 1.21 0.67
C ILE A 37 -3.75 2.53 0.22
N TYR A 38 -2.55 2.89 0.72
CA TYR A 38 -1.80 4.04 0.20
C TYR A 38 -1.55 3.91 -1.31
N LEU A 39 -0.98 2.78 -1.73
CA LEU A 39 -0.66 2.55 -3.14
C LEU A 39 -1.92 2.51 -4.01
N ALA A 40 -3.01 1.92 -3.52
CA ALA A 40 -4.29 1.94 -4.23
C ALA A 40 -4.86 3.37 -4.38
N HIS A 41 -4.77 4.18 -3.34
CA HIS A 41 -5.17 5.60 -3.38
C HIS A 41 -4.36 6.36 -4.43
N GLU A 42 -3.04 6.17 -4.44
CA GLU A 42 -2.15 6.78 -5.42
C GLU A 42 -2.37 6.26 -6.84
N ALA A 43 -2.93 5.05 -6.99
CA ALA A 43 -3.43 4.51 -8.26
C ALA A 43 -4.75 5.14 -8.74
N GLY A 44 -5.34 6.06 -7.96
CA GLY A 44 -6.64 6.66 -8.24
C GLY A 44 -7.84 5.87 -7.71
N ILE A 45 -7.64 4.85 -6.87
CA ILE A 45 -8.75 4.08 -6.27
C ILE A 45 -9.19 4.74 -4.96
N ASN A 46 -10.41 5.27 -4.95
CA ASN A 46 -11.00 5.84 -3.75
C ASN A 46 -11.43 4.72 -2.78
N CYS A 47 -10.69 4.57 -1.68
CA CYS A 47 -11.05 3.69 -0.56
C CYS A 47 -11.54 4.48 0.67
N GLY A 48 -11.73 5.79 0.53
CA GLY A 48 -11.96 6.74 1.60
C GLY A 48 -11.00 7.93 1.56
N ASP A 49 -11.37 9.00 2.25
CA ASP A 49 -10.64 10.27 2.28
C ASP A 49 -9.52 10.25 3.33
N TYR A 50 -8.51 9.40 3.09
CA TYR A 50 -7.37 9.25 3.99
C TYR A 50 -6.27 10.25 3.69
N MET A 51 -5.91 11.05 4.69
CA MET A 51 -4.69 11.86 4.66
C MET A 51 -3.48 11.00 5.04
N TRP A 52 -2.39 11.15 4.28
CA TRP A 52 -1.16 10.39 4.43
C TRP A 52 -0.02 11.29 4.90
N THR A 53 0.66 10.88 5.97
CA THR A 53 1.88 11.56 6.45
C THR A 53 3.00 10.54 6.65
N TRP A 54 4.24 11.01 6.63
CA TRP A 54 5.39 10.15 6.92
C TRP A 54 5.43 9.80 8.41
N TYR A 55 5.38 8.51 8.74
CA TYR A 55 5.51 8.01 10.11
C TYR A 55 6.32 6.72 10.14
N LYS A 56 7.30 6.60 11.04
CA LYS A 56 8.19 5.42 11.32
C LYS A 56 8.41 4.41 10.20
N LYS A 57 7.37 3.72 9.71
CA LYS A 57 7.31 2.78 8.58
C LYS A 57 6.91 3.41 7.22
N GLY A 58 7.02 4.73 7.01
CA GLY A 58 6.69 5.41 5.75
C GLY A 58 5.30 6.06 5.75
N PRO A 59 4.60 6.21 4.60
CA PRO A 59 3.28 6.87 4.55
C PRO A 59 2.23 6.15 5.41
N TYR A 60 1.51 6.90 6.25
CA TYR A 60 0.58 6.37 7.22
C TYR A 60 -0.64 7.28 7.38
N SER A 61 -1.81 6.67 7.55
CA SER A 61 -3.04 7.36 7.88
C SER A 61 -3.63 6.86 9.21
N PRO A 62 -3.68 7.69 10.26
CA PRO A 62 -4.38 7.35 11.50
C PRO A 62 -5.88 7.10 11.28
N ALA A 63 -6.49 7.80 10.32
CA ALA A 63 -7.91 7.65 9.99
C ALA A 63 -8.21 6.24 9.43
N LEU A 64 -7.36 5.73 8.54
CA LEU A 64 -7.46 4.35 8.04
C LEU A 64 -7.36 3.34 9.19
N THR A 65 -6.40 3.52 10.10
CA THR A 65 -6.27 2.65 11.27
C THR A 65 -7.54 2.62 12.11
N ARG A 66 -8.17 3.78 12.32
CA ARG A 66 -9.43 3.90 13.06
C ARG A 66 -10.56 3.15 12.36
N VAL A 67 -10.79 3.40 11.07
CA VAL A 67 -11.83 2.73 10.28
C VAL A 67 -11.68 1.21 10.37
N VAL A 68 -10.46 0.70 10.22
CA VAL A 68 -10.21 -0.73 10.28
C VAL A 68 -10.47 -1.30 11.67
N TYR A 69 -9.95 -0.69 12.74
CA TYR A 69 -10.16 -1.21 14.10
C TYR A 69 -11.61 -1.12 14.57
N ASP A 70 -12.32 -0.05 14.22
CA ASP A 70 -13.72 0.16 14.61
C ASP A 70 -14.62 -0.91 13.96
N ASN A 71 -14.28 -1.39 12.76
CA ASN A 71 -15.08 -2.37 12.03
C ASN A 71 -14.60 -3.82 12.17
N LEU A 72 -13.34 -4.10 12.54
CA LEU A 72 -12.85 -5.47 12.77
C LEU A 72 -13.60 -6.24 13.86
N LYS A 73 -14.27 -5.52 14.78
CA LYS A 73 -15.08 -6.11 15.85
C LYS A 73 -16.56 -6.26 15.50
N SER A 74 -16.94 -5.89 14.29
CA SER A 74 -18.32 -5.99 13.83
C SER A 74 -18.61 -7.35 13.20
N ASP A 75 -19.87 -7.81 13.23
CA ASP A 75 -20.35 -8.99 12.49
C ASP A 75 -20.45 -8.74 10.97
N PHE A 76 -19.62 -7.83 10.46
CA PHE A 76 -19.61 -7.48 9.05
C PHE A 76 -19.08 -8.65 8.21
N ASP A 77 -19.87 -9.04 7.22
CA ASP A 77 -19.52 -10.08 6.26
C ASP A 77 -19.12 -9.44 4.92
N PRO A 78 -17.81 -9.24 4.65
CA PRO A 78 -17.33 -8.67 3.41
C PRO A 78 -17.61 -9.56 2.19
N SER A 79 -17.90 -10.86 2.37
CA SER A 79 -18.05 -11.79 1.24
C SER A 79 -19.18 -11.42 0.28
N LYS A 80 -20.17 -10.65 0.76
CA LYS A 80 -21.32 -10.17 -0.02
C LYS A 80 -20.97 -9.05 -1.01
N TYR A 81 -19.77 -8.49 -0.91
CA TYR A 81 -19.32 -7.38 -1.75
C TYR A 81 -18.22 -7.83 -2.70
N ALA A 82 -18.21 -7.24 -3.89
CA ALA A 82 -17.19 -7.47 -4.90
C ALA A 82 -16.69 -6.13 -5.45
N LEU A 83 -15.40 -6.08 -5.79
CA LEU A 83 -14.87 -4.97 -6.58
C LEU A 83 -15.51 -4.99 -7.97
N ARG A 84 -15.84 -3.79 -8.47
CA ARG A 84 -16.23 -3.60 -9.87
C ARG A 84 -15.03 -3.94 -10.78
N ASP A 85 -15.31 -4.40 -12.00
CA ASP A 85 -14.27 -4.90 -12.89
C ASP A 85 -13.32 -3.80 -13.40
N ASP A 86 -13.80 -2.57 -13.53
CA ASP A 86 -12.97 -1.40 -13.82
C ASP A 86 -11.95 -1.13 -12.69
N VAL A 87 -12.38 -1.23 -11.43
CA VAL A 87 -11.50 -1.11 -10.27
C VAL A 87 -10.46 -2.23 -10.24
N LYS A 88 -10.88 -3.48 -10.50
CA LYS A 88 -9.94 -4.61 -10.60
C LYS A 88 -8.89 -4.36 -11.68
N GLN A 89 -9.32 -3.97 -12.89
CA GLN A 89 -8.42 -3.72 -14.01
C GLN A 89 -7.38 -2.63 -13.70
N ALA A 90 -7.80 -1.57 -13.01
CA ALA A 90 -6.88 -0.53 -12.54
C ALA A 90 -5.87 -1.06 -11.50
N LEU A 91 -6.32 -1.93 -10.59
CA LEU A 91 -5.48 -2.53 -9.54
C LEU A 91 -4.59 -3.67 -10.03
N GLU A 92 -4.88 -4.32 -11.17
CA GLU A 92 -4.13 -5.49 -11.66
C GLU A 92 -2.63 -5.18 -11.87
N ARG A 93 -2.32 -3.99 -12.39
CA ARG A 93 -0.91 -3.57 -12.58
C ARG A 93 -0.18 -3.50 -11.24
N LEU A 94 -0.78 -2.84 -10.25
CA LEU A 94 -0.25 -2.73 -8.90
C LEU A 94 -0.13 -4.11 -8.23
N LYS A 95 -1.16 -4.95 -8.34
CA LYS A 95 -1.17 -6.34 -7.86
C LYS A 95 0.00 -7.14 -8.45
N SER A 96 0.25 -6.99 -9.76
CA SER A 96 1.34 -7.70 -10.44
C SER A 96 2.72 -7.32 -9.88
N VAL A 97 2.94 -6.05 -9.55
CA VAL A 97 4.20 -5.56 -8.94
C VAL A 97 4.37 -6.08 -7.52
N ILE A 98 3.29 -6.13 -6.73
CA ILE A 98 3.32 -6.68 -5.38
C ILE A 98 3.66 -8.19 -5.41
N LYS A 99 3.07 -8.94 -6.34
CA LYS A 99 3.31 -10.39 -6.50
C LYS A 99 4.71 -10.72 -6.99
N LYS A 100 5.21 -9.98 -7.96
CA LYS A 100 6.54 -10.19 -8.56
C LYS A 100 7.68 -9.81 -7.63
N ARG A 101 7.43 -9.45 -6.36
CA ARG A 101 8.45 -9.07 -5.37
C ARG A 101 9.65 -10.01 -5.38
N LYS A 102 9.45 -11.33 -5.45
CA LYS A 102 10.51 -12.35 -5.42
C LYS A 102 11.42 -12.32 -6.65
N SER A 103 10.92 -11.80 -7.76
CA SER A 103 11.69 -11.57 -8.99
C SER A 103 12.50 -10.27 -8.92
N TYR A 104 12.05 -9.29 -8.12
CA TYR A 104 12.74 -8.01 -7.92
C TYR A 104 13.74 -8.07 -6.74
N THR A 105 13.36 -8.72 -5.64
CA THR A 105 14.07 -8.75 -4.36
C THR A 105 13.75 -10.05 -3.59
N GLN A 106 14.56 -10.45 -2.61
CA GLN A 106 14.19 -11.52 -1.67
C GLN A 106 13.46 -10.99 -0.42
N LEU A 107 12.79 -9.83 -0.53
CA LEU A 107 12.10 -9.21 0.60
C LEU A 107 10.76 -9.89 0.88
N GLU A 108 10.40 -9.87 2.16
CA GLU A 108 9.05 -10.21 2.59
C GLU A 108 8.03 -9.19 2.08
N GLU A 109 6.76 -9.59 2.04
CA GLU A 109 5.71 -8.77 1.43
C GLU A 109 5.50 -7.43 2.13
N SER A 110 5.56 -7.42 3.47
CA SER A 110 5.46 -6.18 4.26
C SER A 110 6.63 -5.24 3.99
N ASP A 111 7.84 -5.78 3.84
CA ASP A 111 9.03 -5.00 3.52
C ASP A 111 8.99 -4.45 2.09
N TRP A 112 8.49 -5.23 1.13
CA TRP A 112 8.31 -4.78 -0.26
C TRP A 112 7.27 -3.66 -0.37
N LEU A 113 6.11 -3.84 0.28
CA LEU A 113 5.07 -2.82 0.34
C LEU A 113 5.54 -1.56 1.08
N GLU A 114 6.26 -1.71 2.20
CA GLU A 114 6.89 -0.58 2.90
C GLU A 114 7.84 0.18 1.97
N LEU A 115 8.66 -0.53 1.20
CA LEU A 115 9.62 0.06 0.28
C LEU A 115 8.93 0.82 -0.86
N LEU A 116 8.02 0.16 -1.60
CA LEU A 116 7.26 0.76 -2.70
C LEU A 116 6.55 2.05 -2.26
N ALA A 117 5.79 1.96 -1.16
CA ALA A 117 5.04 3.09 -0.65
C ALA A 117 5.96 4.22 -0.17
N SER A 118 7.07 3.89 0.49
CA SER A 118 8.00 4.88 1.01
C SER A 118 8.73 5.63 -0.10
N ILE A 119 9.25 4.93 -1.12
CA ILE A 119 9.94 5.60 -2.23
C ILE A 119 8.97 6.43 -3.06
N HIS A 120 7.77 5.91 -3.33
CA HIS A 120 6.73 6.64 -4.05
C HIS A 120 6.38 7.96 -3.33
N TYR A 121 6.14 7.90 -2.01
CA TYR A 121 5.83 9.07 -1.21
C TYR A 121 6.95 10.13 -1.27
N LEU A 122 8.21 9.70 -1.20
CA LEU A 122 9.35 10.61 -1.27
C LEU A 122 9.55 11.20 -2.67
N LEU A 123 9.33 10.42 -3.72
CA LEU A 123 9.38 10.91 -5.10
C LEU A 123 8.30 11.97 -5.37
N LYS A 124 7.14 11.87 -4.72
CA LYS A 124 6.13 12.95 -4.77
C LYS A 124 6.53 14.19 -3.98
N LYS A 125 7.28 14.02 -2.90
CA LYS A 125 7.74 15.12 -2.02
C LYS A 125 8.93 15.89 -2.63
N HIS A 126 9.76 15.21 -3.41
CA HIS A 126 11.00 15.78 -3.95
C HIS A 126 10.98 15.78 -5.48
N TYR A 127 11.35 16.93 -6.07
CA TYR A 127 11.52 17.02 -7.52
C TYR A 127 12.69 16.18 -8.04
N ASP A 128 13.75 16.03 -7.24
CA ASP A 128 14.94 15.26 -7.59
C ASP A 128 14.86 13.83 -7.02
N LYS A 129 14.86 12.86 -7.93
CA LYS A 129 14.88 11.42 -7.63
C LYS A 129 16.04 11.01 -6.73
N ASN A 130 17.23 11.59 -6.91
CA ASN A 130 18.40 11.27 -6.10
C ASN A 130 18.24 11.75 -4.66
N ILE A 131 17.54 12.86 -4.43
CA ILE A 131 17.23 13.34 -3.08
C ILE A 131 16.28 12.36 -2.40
N ALA A 132 15.23 11.92 -3.09
CA ALA A 132 14.29 10.93 -2.56
C ALA A 132 14.99 9.60 -2.21
N ILE A 133 15.89 9.11 -3.07
CA ILE A 133 16.68 7.90 -2.82
C ILE A 133 17.57 8.07 -1.58
N ARG A 134 18.33 9.18 -1.50
CA ARG A 134 19.23 9.45 -0.36
C ARG A 134 18.46 9.59 0.95
N GLU A 135 17.34 10.32 0.94
CA GLU A 135 16.47 10.44 2.12
C GLU A 135 15.94 9.07 2.55
N LEU A 136 15.51 8.23 1.59
CA LEU A 136 15.05 6.87 1.90
C LEU A 136 16.16 6.01 2.52
N GLN A 137 17.39 6.08 2.01
CA GLN A 137 18.52 5.32 2.57
C GLN A 137 18.81 5.70 4.02
N VAL A 138 18.72 7.00 4.36
CA VAL A 138 18.89 7.49 5.73
C VAL A 138 17.74 7.02 6.63
N LEU A 139 16.50 7.11 6.15
CA LEU A 139 15.31 6.74 6.94
C LEU A 139 15.11 5.23 7.05
N LYS A 140 15.65 4.46 6.10
CA LYS A 140 15.46 3.01 5.93
C LYS A 140 16.76 2.30 5.58
N PRO A 141 17.77 2.31 6.47
CA PRO A 141 19.07 1.71 6.20
C PRO A 141 19.03 0.19 5.94
N LYS A 142 17.91 -0.48 6.26
CA LYS A 142 17.68 -1.90 5.93
C LYS A 142 17.56 -2.17 4.42
N TYR A 143 17.19 -1.16 3.62
CA TYR A 143 17.04 -1.34 2.17
C TYR A 143 18.33 -0.96 1.45
N GLN A 144 18.91 -1.94 0.75
CA GLN A 144 20.04 -1.71 -0.13
C GLN A 144 19.62 -0.88 -1.34
N ILE A 145 20.56 -0.14 -1.93
CA ILE A 145 20.32 0.68 -3.12
C ILE A 145 19.73 -0.13 -4.28
N GLY A 146 20.16 -1.39 -4.44
CA GLY A 146 19.59 -2.31 -5.42
C GLY A 146 18.08 -2.52 -5.23
N HIS A 147 17.62 -2.72 -3.99
CA HIS A 147 16.18 -2.85 -3.70
C HIS A 147 15.42 -1.57 -4.05
N ILE A 148 15.97 -0.40 -3.72
CA ILE A 148 15.34 0.89 -4.01
C ILE A 148 15.19 1.09 -5.52
N ASN A 149 16.23 0.81 -6.30
CA ASN A 149 16.19 0.92 -7.76
C ASN A 149 15.18 -0.06 -8.37
N GLN A 150 15.09 -1.29 -7.86
CA GLN A 150 14.08 -2.26 -8.30
C GLN A 150 12.65 -1.79 -7.96
N ALA A 151 12.44 -1.21 -6.79
CA ALA A 151 11.14 -0.65 -6.40
C ALA A 151 10.73 0.53 -7.30
N ILE A 152 11.68 1.41 -7.63
CA ILE A 152 11.46 2.51 -8.57
C ILE A 152 11.10 1.96 -9.95
N GLY A 153 11.90 1.05 -10.50
CA GLY A 153 11.63 0.47 -11.83
C GLY A 153 10.26 -0.22 -11.88
N ALA A 154 9.89 -0.94 -10.82
CA ALA A 154 8.57 -1.56 -10.73
C ALA A 154 7.42 -0.54 -10.68
N LEU A 155 7.62 0.64 -10.10
CA LEU A 155 6.64 1.73 -10.13
C LEU A 155 6.58 2.44 -11.50
N GLU A 156 7.72 2.59 -12.17
CA GLU A 156 7.82 3.12 -13.54
C GLU A 156 7.09 2.20 -14.53
N ASP A 157 7.28 0.88 -14.42
CA ASP A 157 6.64 -0.15 -15.26
C ASP A 157 5.11 -0.05 -15.26
N ILE A 158 4.52 0.43 -14.16
CA ILE A 158 3.07 0.60 -13.99
C ILE A 158 2.60 2.05 -14.14
N GLY A 159 3.52 2.98 -14.43
CA GLY A 159 3.23 4.40 -14.64
C GLY A 159 2.90 5.18 -13.37
N PHE A 160 3.31 4.70 -12.19
CA PHE A 160 3.10 5.39 -10.92
C PHE A 160 4.07 6.55 -10.70
N VAL A 161 5.26 6.47 -11.30
CA VAL A 161 6.29 7.51 -11.25
C VAL A 161 6.86 7.71 -12.65
N ALA A 162 7.35 8.92 -12.93
CA ALA A 162 7.93 9.33 -14.21
C ALA A 162 9.46 9.23 -14.22
#